data_AF-A0A9E5ZME3-F1
#
_entry.id   AF-A0A9E5ZME3-F1
#
_cell.length_a   1.000
_cell.length_b   1.000
_cell.length_c   1.000
_cell.angle_alpha   90.00
_cell.angle_beta   90.00
_cell.angle_gamma   90.00
#
_symmetry.space_group_name_H-M   'P 1'
#
loop_
_entity.id
_entity.type
_entity.pdbx_description
1 polymer ?
#
loop_
_entity_poly.entity_id
_entity_poly.type
_entity_poly.pdbx_seq_one_letter_code
_entity_poly.pdbx_strand_id
1 'polypeptide(L)'
;MNLLKEIKEVIVLIDSVEDWRNSFSDERYIKASKLNDILYGVPLNQVTNCGCVDDILTLLPTWLNNKEKLNLKIQQMESKFKLKESAGNIWLPSKHLHISTHNITDELALMLLESFPVHIKSFETYPNDWKDLIEKSYSDDELAELRIEADKLAKEKEIKKAHKNLGGKKLEAYIAKNV
;
A
#
# COMPACT_ATOMS: atom_id res chain seq x y z
N MET A 1 1.86 16.79 9.43
CA MET A 1 2.54 16.41 10.69
C MET A 1 3.97 16.02 10.35
N ASN A 2 4.98 16.42 11.13
CA ASN A 2 6.38 16.08 10.84
C ASN A 2 6.83 14.92 11.73
N LEU A 3 6.71 13.68 11.25
CA LEU A 3 6.99 12.47 12.04
C LEU A 3 8.41 12.44 12.62
N LEU A 4 9.41 12.91 11.86
CA LEU A 4 10.79 12.97 12.32
C LEU A 4 10.95 13.91 13.53
N LYS A 5 10.26 15.06 13.50
CA LYS A 5 10.24 16.01 14.61
C LYS A 5 9.60 15.37 15.85
N GLU A 6 8.44 14.73 15.69
CA GLU A 6 7.74 14.06 16.80
C GLU A 6 8.61 12.98 17.47
N ILE A 7 9.29 12.15 16.67
CA ILE A 7 10.21 11.12 17.18
C ILE A 7 11.34 11.74 18.01
N LYS A 8 12.00 12.80 17.49
CA LYS A 8 13.08 13.48 18.20
C LYS A 8 12.60 14.10 19.51
N GLU A 9 11.41 14.68 19.51
CA GLU A 9 10.84 15.31 20.71
C GLU A 9 10.44 14.30 21.79
N VAL A 10 10.11 13.06 21.44
CA VAL A 10 9.85 12.00 22.45
C VAL A 10 11.15 11.36 22.94
N ILE A 11 12.16 11.19 22.08
CA ILE A 11 13.47 10.62 22.47
C ILE A 11 14.14 11.45 23.57
N VAL A 12 14.04 12.78 23.54
CA VAL A 12 14.64 13.63 24.58
C VAL A 12 13.98 13.47 25.96
N LEU A 13 12.83 12.79 26.04
CA LEU A 13 12.11 12.56 27.30
C LEU A 13 12.63 11.33 28.06
N ILE A 14 13.48 10.50 27.43
CA ILE A 14 14.01 9.24 27.97
C ILE A 14 14.62 9.45 29.36
N ASP A 15 15.43 10.49 29.53
CA ASP A 15 16.16 10.75 30.78
C ASP A 15 15.25 11.13 31.95
N SER A 16 13.98 11.47 31.68
CA SER A 16 12.97 11.84 32.69
C SER A 16 11.79 10.86 32.76
N VAL A 17 11.92 9.66 32.16
CA VAL A 17 10.80 8.70 32.01
C VAL A 17 10.12 8.36 33.33
N GLU A 18 10.89 8.21 34.40
CA GLU A 18 10.36 7.87 35.73
C GLU A 18 9.41 8.95 36.29
N ASP A 19 9.54 10.20 35.87
CA ASP A 19 8.70 11.31 36.33
C ASP A 19 7.28 11.28 35.74
N TRP A 20 7.11 10.65 34.57
CA TRP A 20 5.86 10.76 33.80
C TRP A 20 5.26 9.43 33.36
N ARG A 21 6.01 8.31 33.42
CA ARG A 21 5.54 7.00 32.91
C ARG A 21 4.23 6.51 33.55
N ASN A 22 3.96 6.92 34.79
CA ASN A 22 2.75 6.56 35.53
C ASN A 22 1.74 7.71 35.64
N SER A 23 2.06 8.87 35.06
CA SER A 23 1.23 10.07 35.08
C SER A 23 0.50 10.18 33.74
N PHE A 24 -0.60 9.44 33.58
CA PHE A 24 -1.27 9.31 32.27
C PHE A 24 -1.88 10.62 31.72
N SER A 25 -2.07 11.63 32.58
CA SER A 25 -2.47 12.98 32.19
C SER A 25 -1.29 13.93 31.93
N ASP A 26 -0.04 13.49 32.15
CA ASP A 26 1.16 14.27 31.84
C ASP A 26 1.29 14.44 30.31
N GLU A 27 1.64 15.65 29.87
CA GLU A 27 1.79 15.95 28.44
C GLU A 27 2.84 15.07 27.76
N ARG A 28 3.90 14.68 28.48
CA ARG A 28 4.96 13.78 28.00
C ARG A 28 4.40 12.40 27.71
N TYR A 29 3.59 11.86 28.63
CA TYR A 29 2.92 10.57 28.45
C TYR A 29 1.96 10.64 27.26
N ILE A 30 1.12 11.67 27.21
CA ILE A 30 0.15 11.85 26.11
C ILE A 30 0.87 11.92 24.76
N LYS A 31 1.99 12.63 24.70
CA LYS A 31 2.79 12.75 23.48
C LYS A 31 3.42 11.42 23.06
N ALA A 32 4.05 10.72 23.99
CA ALA A 32 4.60 9.38 23.72
C ALA A 32 3.49 8.40 23.29
N SER A 33 2.31 8.49 23.91
CA SER A 33 1.15 7.65 23.58
C SER A 33 0.62 7.91 22.18
N LYS A 34 0.47 9.19 21.79
CA LYS A 34 0.11 9.57 20.41
C LYS A 34 1.14 9.08 19.39
N LEU A 35 2.43 9.19 19.71
CA LEU A 35 3.47 8.69 18.83
C LEU A 35 3.42 7.16 18.70
N ASN A 36 3.15 6.43 19.79
CA ASN A 36 2.97 4.98 19.77
C ASN A 36 1.81 4.59 18.86
N ASP A 37 0.69 5.30 18.96
CA ASP A 37 -0.48 5.08 18.12
C ASP A 37 -0.17 5.31 16.64
N ILE A 38 0.53 6.40 16.32
CA ILE A 38 0.99 6.67 14.95
C ILE A 38 1.87 5.52 14.45
N LEU A 39 2.89 5.11 15.21
CA LEU A 39 3.89 4.15 14.76
C LEU A 39 3.35 2.72 14.67
N TYR A 40 2.57 2.30 15.67
CA TYR A 40 2.18 0.91 15.90
C TYR A 40 0.67 0.65 15.85
N GLY A 41 -0.16 1.69 15.66
CA GLY A 41 -1.62 1.58 15.57
C GLY A 41 -2.32 1.38 16.91
N VAL A 42 -1.59 1.53 18.03
CA VAL A 42 -2.15 1.42 19.38
C VAL A 42 -1.54 2.48 20.31
N PRO A 43 -2.31 3.16 21.16
CA PRO A 43 -1.76 4.05 22.17
C PRO A 43 -1.00 3.27 23.25
N LEU A 44 -0.20 3.97 24.04
CA LEU A 44 0.46 3.37 25.22
C LEU A 44 -0.59 2.91 26.24
N ASN A 45 -0.32 1.79 26.90
CA ASN A 45 -1.21 1.24 27.91
C ASN A 45 -1.14 2.07 29.20
N GLN A 46 -2.31 2.35 29.80
CA GLN A 46 -2.48 3.10 31.04
C GLN A 46 -2.37 2.21 32.28
N VAL A 47 -1.46 1.23 32.25
CA VAL A 47 -1.11 0.39 33.40
C VAL A 47 0.16 0.94 34.02
N THR A 48 0.16 1.07 35.34
CA THR A 48 1.34 1.51 36.09
C THR A 48 2.52 0.59 35.83
N ASN A 49 3.70 1.15 35.56
CA ASN A 49 4.92 0.45 35.22
C ASN A 49 4.78 -0.47 33.99
N CYS A 50 3.95 -0.06 33.01
CA CYS A 50 3.89 -0.75 31.73
C CYS A 50 5.26 -0.73 31.03
N GLY A 51 5.75 -1.91 30.62
CA GLY A 51 6.95 -2.04 29.78
C GLY A 51 6.79 -1.41 28.39
N CYS A 52 5.57 -1.17 27.94
CA CYS A 52 5.29 -0.51 26.67
C CYS A 52 5.92 0.90 26.54
N VAL A 53 6.11 1.61 27.65
CA VAL A 53 6.82 2.90 27.68
C VAL A 53 8.30 2.69 27.38
N ASP A 54 8.92 1.68 27.99
CA ASP A 54 10.33 1.36 27.76
C ASP A 54 10.54 0.82 26.33
N ASP A 55 9.60 0.02 25.83
CA ASP A 55 9.63 -0.54 24.47
C ASP A 55 9.64 0.56 23.41
N ILE A 56 8.72 1.54 23.48
CA ILE A 56 8.70 2.62 22.50
C ILE A 56 10.01 3.41 22.57
N LEU A 57 10.44 3.83 23.77
CA LEU A 57 11.64 4.65 23.93
C LEU A 57 12.91 3.95 23.44
N THR A 58 12.99 2.62 23.63
CA THR A 58 14.09 1.79 23.12
C THR A 58 14.05 1.65 21.60
N LEU A 59 12.86 1.60 21.00
CA LEU A 59 12.68 1.42 19.56
C LEU A 59 12.77 2.72 18.76
N LEU A 60 12.48 3.88 19.33
CA LEU A 60 12.51 5.17 18.63
C LEU A 60 13.85 5.48 17.94
N PRO A 61 15.04 5.21 18.53
CA PRO A 61 16.32 5.35 17.84
C PRO A 61 16.42 4.54 16.53
N THR A 62 15.78 3.37 16.46
CA THR A 62 15.79 2.53 15.25
C THR A 62 15.05 3.21 14.08
N TRP A 63 14.02 4.00 14.39
CA TRP A 63 13.30 4.79 13.39
C TRP A 63 14.13 5.95 12.84
N LEU A 64 14.97 6.58 13.68
CA LEU A 64 15.89 7.63 13.22
C LEU A 64 16.99 7.08 12.31
N ASN A 65 17.45 5.87 12.59
CA ASN A 65 18.54 5.23 11.84
C ASN A 65 18.06 4.53 10.56
N ASN A 66 16.77 4.22 10.45
CA ASN A 66 16.19 3.56 9.28
C ASN A 66 15.30 4.53 8.47
N LYS A 67 15.95 5.26 7.56
CA LYS A 67 15.28 6.24 6.68
C LYS A 67 14.21 5.62 5.80
N GLU A 68 14.43 4.40 5.32
CA GLU A 68 13.47 3.69 4.45
C GLU A 68 12.18 3.39 5.21
N LYS A 69 12.29 2.83 6.42
CA LYS A 69 11.15 2.57 7.30
C LYS A 69 10.40 3.85 7.67
N LEU A 70 11.12 4.93 7.94
CA LEU A 70 10.51 6.23 8.23
C LEU A 70 9.75 6.79 7.04
N ASN A 71 10.35 6.76 5.85
CA ASN A 71 9.72 7.23 4.62
C ASN A 71 8.47 6.42 4.27
N LEU A 72 8.55 5.09 4.38
CA LEU A 72 7.39 4.22 4.19
C LEU A 72 6.26 4.59 5.14
N LYS A 73 6.57 4.84 6.42
CA LYS A 73 5.56 5.24 7.40
C LYS A 73 4.93 6.60 7.08
N ILE A 74 5.72 7.56 6.61
CA ILE A 74 5.22 8.86 6.14
C ILE A 74 4.26 8.66 4.96
N GLN A 75 4.64 7.85 3.98
CA GLN A 75 3.78 7.53 2.82
C GLN A 75 2.45 6.89 3.27
N GLN A 76 2.47 5.99 4.24
CA GLN A 76 1.25 5.39 4.80
C GLN A 76 0.34 6.43 5.46
N MET A 77 0.93 7.38 6.21
CA MET A 77 0.18 8.43 6.89
C MET A 77 -0.44 9.44 5.93
N GLU A 78 0.22 9.69 4.80
CA GLU A 78 -0.23 10.60 3.75
C GLU A 78 -1.14 9.93 2.71
N SER A 79 -1.27 8.60 2.79
CA SER A 79 -2.06 7.77 1.88
C SER A 79 -3.53 8.21 1.85
N LYS A 80 -4.03 8.44 0.64
CA LYS A 80 -5.46 8.68 0.37
C LYS A 80 -6.26 7.39 0.39
N PHE A 81 -5.58 6.27 0.15
CA PHE A 81 -6.16 4.94 0.23
C PHE A 81 -5.99 4.37 1.64
N LYS A 82 -7.10 3.96 2.26
CA LYS A 82 -7.08 3.23 3.54
C LYS A 82 -7.90 1.96 3.42
N LEU A 83 -7.32 0.85 3.82
CA LEU A 83 -8.02 -0.43 3.93
C LEU A 83 -8.92 -0.43 5.17
N LYS A 84 -10.03 -1.16 5.08
CA LYS A 84 -10.84 -1.49 6.26
C LYS A 84 -10.01 -2.37 7.19
N GLU A 85 -10.15 -2.21 8.50
CA GLU A 85 -9.56 -3.13 9.49
C GLU A 85 -9.97 -4.60 9.24
N SER A 86 -11.18 -4.82 8.71
CA SER A 86 -11.69 -6.15 8.35
C SER A 86 -11.19 -6.69 7.01
N ALA A 87 -10.43 -5.91 6.23
CA ALA A 87 -9.92 -6.35 4.93
C ALA A 87 -8.86 -7.46 5.06
N GLY A 88 -8.19 -7.55 6.21
CA GLY A 88 -7.13 -8.52 6.46
C GLY A 88 -5.96 -8.37 5.50
N ASN A 89 -5.26 -9.49 5.26
CA ASN A 89 -4.13 -9.55 4.33
C ASN A 89 -4.62 -9.93 2.92
N ILE A 90 -4.40 -9.04 1.96
CA ILE A 90 -4.70 -9.26 0.54
C ILE A 90 -3.41 -9.75 -0.14
N TRP A 91 -3.45 -10.94 -0.72
CA TRP A 91 -2.32 -11.47 -1.48
C TRP A 91 -2.34 -10.96 -2.91
N LEU A 92 -1.21 -10.44 -3.39
CA LEU A 92 -0.98 -10.02 -4.77
C LEU A 92 -0.01 -11.01 -5.43
N PRO A 93 -0.52 -12.05 -6.14
CA PRO A 93 0.33 -13.14 -6.64
C PRO A 93 1.40 -12.67 -7.63
N SER A 94 1.06 -11.71 -8.49
CA SER A 94 1.95 -11.19 -9.55
C SER A 94 3.22 -10.54 -9.01
N LYS A 95 3.22 -10.10 -7.76
CA LYS A 95 4.34 -9.42 -7.10
C LYS A 95 4.87 -10.15 -5.89
N HIS A 96 4.33 -11.34 -5.59
CA HIS A 96 4.62 -12.09 -4.37
C HIS A 96 4.53 -11.24 -3.09
N LEU A 97 3.52 -10.37 -3.01
CA LEU A 97 3.38 -9.38 -1.94
C LEU A 97 2.05 -9.55 -1.19
N HIS A 98 2.10 -9.42 0.14
CA HIS A 98 0.90 -9.23 0.96
C HIS A 98 0.67 -7.75 1.23
N ILE A 99 -0.57 -7.29 1.02
CA ILE A 99 -1.01 -5.93 1.31
C ILE A 99 -1.95 -5.97 2.51
N SER A 100 -1.74 -5.08 3.48
CA SER A 100 -2.53 -4.98 4.71
C SER A 100 -2.65 -3.54 5.18
N THR A 101 -3.46 -3.31 6.22
CA THR A 101 -3.60 -1.98 6.85
C THR A 101 -2.26 -1.41 7.34
N HIS A 102 -1.27 -2.26 7.62
CA HIS A 102 0.03 -1.84 8.14
C HIS A 102 1.07 -1.50 7.08
N ASN A 103 0.85 -1.87 5.82
CA ASN A 103 1.81 -1.61 4.74
C ASN A 103 1.25 -0.86 3.53
N ILE A 104 -0.07 -0.68 3.45
CA ILE A 104 -0.72 -0.02 2.31
C ILE A 104 -0.21 1.42 2.12
N THR A 105 0.18 1.73 0.89
CA THR A 105 0.47 3.07 0.37
C THR A 105 -0.41 3.33 -0.85
N ASP A 106 -0.48 4.59 -1.31
CA ASP A 106 -1.18 4.92 -2.56
C ASP A 106 -0.68 4.08 -3.74
N GLU A 107 0.63 3.87 -3.85
CA GLU A 107 1.24 3.06 -4.91
C GLU A 107 0.78 1.60 -4.85
N LEU A 108 0.82 0.97 -3.67
CA LEU A 108 0.36 -0.41 -3.49
C LEU A 108 -1.15 -0.54 -3.71
N ALA A 109 -1.92 0.49 -3.32
CA ALA A 109 -3.35 0.53 -3.55
C ALA A 109 -3.68 0.59 -5.04
N LEU A 110 -3.02 1.47 -5.78
CA LEU A 110 -3.21 1.61 -7.22
C LEU A 110 -2.80 0.32 -7.94
N MET A 111 -1.65 -0.27 -7.58
CA MET A 111 -1.20 -1.55 -8.15
C MET A 111 -2.19 -2.71 -7.88
N LEU A 112 -2.76 -2.75 -6.67
CA LEU A 112 -3.80 -3.73 -6.33
C LEU A 112 -5.07 -3.52 -7.17
N LEU A 113 -5.52 -2.27 -7.28
CA LEU A 113 -6.75 -1.92 -7.99
C LEU A 113 -6.61 -2.02 -9.50
N GLU A 114 -5.41 -1.82 -10.03
CA GLU A 114 -5.05 -2.07 -11.43
C GLU A 114 -5.15 -3.55 -11.76
N SER A 115 -4.52 -4.41 -10.95
CA SER A 115 -4.53 -5.86 -11.17
C SER A 115 -5.91 -6.45 -10.88
N PHE A 116 -6.60 -5.94 -9.86
CA PHE A 116 -7.83 -6.51 -9.33
C PHE A 116 -8.80 -5.42 -8.82
N PRO A 117 -9.51 -4.72 -9.73
CA PRO A 117 -10.42 -3.62 -9.39
C PRO A 117 -11.51 -3.98 -8.36
N VAL A 118 -11.87 -5.26 -8.25
CA VAL A 118 -12.84 -5.78 -7.29
C VAL A 118 -12.46 -5.51 -5.82
N HIS A 119 -11.17 -5.29 -5.53
CA HIS A 119 -10.69 -4.99 -4.18
C HIS A 119 -11.01 -3.56 -3.73
N ILE A 120 -11.61 -2.70 -4.56
CA ILE A 120 -12.09 -1.37 -4.12
C ILE A 120 -13.02 -1.46 -2.90
N LYS A 121 -13.80 -2.55 -2.78
CA LYS A 121 -14.67 -2.82 -1.62
C LYS A 121 -13.93 -3.04 -0.30
N SER A 122 -12.63 -3.37 -0.37
CA SER A 122 -11.75 -3.57 0.79
C SER A 122 -11.25 -2.24 1.36
N PHE A 123 -11.37 -1.14 0.61
CA PHE A 123 -10.99 0.19 1.08
C PHE A 123 -12.13 0.86 1.85
N GLU A 124 -11.77 1.53 2.94
CA GLU A 124 -12.63 2.41 3.71
C GLU A 124 -12.62 3.82 3.10
N THR A 125 -11.44 4.33 2.74
CA THR A 125 -11.27 5.61 2.05
C THR A 125 -10.42 5.44 0.81
N TYR A 126 -10.79 6.16 -0.24
CA TYR A 126 -10.08 6.22 -1.51
C TYR A 126 -10.54 7.46 -2.30
N PRO A 127 -9.71 8.00 -3.20
CA PRO A 127 -10.10 9.13 -4.04
C PRO A 127 -11.18 8.72 -5.07
N ASN A 128 -12.11 9.62 -5.39
CA ASN A 128 -13.20 9.34 -6.36
C ASN A 128 -12.68 9.08 -7.78
N ASP A 129 -11.57 9.72 -8.14
CA ASP A 129 -10.86 9.62 -9.41
C ASP A 129 -9.80 8.50 -9.43
N TRP A 130 -9.88 7.51 -8.53
CA TRP A 130 -8.88 6.43 -8.45
C TRP A 130 -8.68 5.66 -9.76
N LYS A 131 -9.71 5.56 -10.60
CA LYS A 131 -9.61 4.92 -11.92
C LYS A 131 -8.70 5.70 -12.86
N ASP A 132 -8.82 7.03 -12.87
CA ASP A 132 -8.00 7.92 -13.68
C ASP A 132 -6.54 7.91 -13.20
N LEU A 133 -6.31 7.67 -11.89
CA LEU A 133 -4.97 7.52 -11.33
C LEU A 133 -4.26 6.23 -11.80
N ILE A 134 -5.01 5.16 -12.11
CA ILE A 134 -4.46 3.93 -12.71
C ILE A 134 -4.14 4.18 -14.19
N GLU A 135 -5.02 4.86 -14.93
CA GLU A 135 -4.76 5.13 -16.35
C GLU A 135 -3.55 6.04 -16.58
N LYS A 136 -3.24 6.92 -15.61
CA LYS A 136 -2.06 7.81 -15.64
C LYS A 136 -0.76 7.16 -15.15
N SER A 137 -0.76 5.92 -14.66
CA SER A 137 0.47 5.26 -14.20
C SER A 137 1.32 4.66 -15.33
N TYR A 138 0.80 4.66 -16.56
CA TYR A 138 1.53 4.26 -17.75
C TYR A 138 2.14 5.47 -18.46
N SER A 139 3.39 5.35 -18.90
CA SER A 139 3.88 6.23 -19.96
C SER A 139 3.06 5.99 -21.24
N ASP A 140 2.91 7.02 -22.08
CA ASP A 140 2.21 6.88 -23.38
C ASP A 140 2.80 5.74 -24.23
N ASP A 141 4.10 5.46 -24.06
CA ASP A 141 4.84 4.39 -24.72
C ASP A 141 4.41 3.00 -24.20
N GLU A 142 4.25 2.80 -22.89
CA GLU A 142 3.78 1.53 -22.31
C GLU A 142 2.30 1.27 -22.63
N LEU A 143 1.48 2.32 -22.67
CA LEU A 143 0.09 2.25 -23.13
C LEU A 143 -0.01 1.85 -24.60
N ALA A 144 0.91 2.33 -25.45
CA ALA A 144 1.00 1.94 -26.85
C ALA A 144 1.40 0.46 -27.00
N GLU A 145 2.38 -0.02 -26.23
CA GLU A 145 2.78 -1.43 -26.24
C GLU A 145 1.65 -2.37 -25.78
N LEU A 146 0.96 -2.03 -24.70
CA LEU A 146 -0.18 -2.82 -24.23
C LEU A 146 -1.34 -2.86 -25.21
N ARG A 147 -1.58 -1.77 -25.94
CA ARG A 147 -2.58 -1.74 -27.04
C ARG A 147 -2.18 -2.65 -28.18
N ILE A 148 -0.90 -2.64 -28.58
CA ILE A 148 -0.37 -3.53 -29.62
C ILE A 148 -0.52 -5.00 -29.21
N GLU A 149 -0.18 -5.33 -27.96
CA GLU A 149 -0.28 -6.70 -27.44
C GLU A 149 -1.76 -7.16 -27.33
N ALA A 150 -2.67 -6.28 -26.90
CA ALA A 150 -4.10 -6.56 -26.85
C ALA A 150 -4.69 -6.80 -28.25
N ASP A 151 -4.32 -6.00 -29.25
CA ASP A 151 -4.74 -6.17 -30.64
C ASP A 151 -4.20 -7.48 -31.24
N LYS A 152 -2.97 -7.86 -30.91
CA LYS A 152 -2.36 -9.14 -31.32
C LYS A 152 -3.11 -10.32 -30.73
N LEU A 153 -3.43 -10.28 -29.43
CA LEU A 153 -4.23 -11.30 -28.74
C LEU A 153 -5.66 -11.41 -29.29
N ALA A 154 -6.28 -10.29 -29.66
CA ALA A 154 -7.59 -10.28 -30.29
C ALA A 154 -7.55 -10.98 -31.67
N LYS A 155 -6.56 -10.64 -32.51
CA LYS A 155 -6.34 -11.28 -33.82
C LYS A 155 -6.06 -12.78 -33.68
N GLU A 156 -5.23 -13.19 -32.73
CA GLU A 156 -4.97 -14.62 -32.48
C GLU A 156 -6.21 -15.39 -32.07
N LYS A 157 -7.08 -14.81 -31.23
CA LYS A 157 -8.35 -15.43 -30.85
C LYS A 157 -9.31 -15.55 -32.04
N GLU A 158 -9.37 -14.55 -32.91
CA GLU A 158 -10.17 -14.62 -34.13
C GLU A 158 -9.65 -15.69 -35.11
N ILE A 159 -8.33 -15.77 -35.30
CA ILE A 159 -7.69 -16.80 -36.14
C ILE A 159 -7.98 -18.19 -35.57
N LYS A 160 -7.82 -18.41 -34.25
CA LYS A 160 -8.13 -19.70 -33.61
C LYS A 160 -9.62 -20.06 -33.73
N LYS A 161 -10.52 -19.08 -33.63
CA LYS A 161 -11.96 -19.28 -33.84
C LYS A 161 -12.30 -19.63 -35.29
N ALA A 162 -11.65 -18.98 -36.26
CA ALA A 162 -11.76 -19.32 -37.68
C ALA A 162 -11.20 -20.72 -37.97
N HIS A 163 -10.06 -21.08 -37.38
CA HIS A 163 -9.42 -22.40 -37.50
C HIS A 163 -10.32 -23.53 -36.97
N LYS A 164 -11.11 -23.28 -35.92
CA LYS A 164 -12.09 -24.25 -35.40
C LYS A 164 -13.30 -24.43 -36.32
N ASN A 165 -13.66 -23.40 -37.09
CA ASN A 165 -14.87 -23.37 -37.92
C ASN A 165 -14.62 -23.71 -39.41
N LEU A 166 -13.38 -23.62 -39.88
CA LEU A 166 -13.01 -23.89 -41.27
C LEU A 166 -12.18 -25.17 -41.35
N GLY A 167 -12.78 -26.24 -41.89
CA GLY A 167 -12.04 -27.44 -42.26
C GLY A 167 -10.85 -27.10 -43.17
N GLY A 168 -9.70 -27.76 -42.94
CA GLY A 168 -8.34 -27.27 -43.24
C GLY A 168 -8.05 -26.65 -44.61
N LYS A 169 -8.83 -26.90 -45.67
CA LYS A 169 -8.63 -26.28 -46.99
C LYS A 169 -9.11 -24.84 -47.12
N LYS A 170 -10.02 -24.36 -46.25
CA LYS A 170 -10.53 -22.97 -46.31
C LYS A 170 -9.68 -21.96 -45.52
N LEU A 171 -8.78 -22.44 -44.67
CA LEU A 171 -7.97 -21.62 -43.78
C LEU A 171 -6.79 -20.94 -44.50
N GLU A 172 -6.10 -21.67 -45.37
CA GLU A 172 -4.98 -21.13 -46.17
C GLU A 172 -5.44 -19.96 -47.06
N ALA A 173 -6.64 -20.07 -47.66
CA ALA A 173 -7.24 -19.01 -48.45
C ALA A 173 -7.66 -17.77 -47.62
N TYR A 174 -8.00 -17.96 -46.33
CA TYR A 174 -8.33 -16.85 -45.43
C TYR A 174 -7.07 -16.12 -44.94
N ILE A 175 -6.01 -16.87 -44.60
CA ILE A 175 -4.71 -16.32 -44.20
C ILE A 175 -4.10 -15.51 -45.36
N ALA A 176 -4.10 -16.05 -46.58
CA ALA A 176 -3.55 -15.38 -47.76
C ALA A 176 -4.29 -14.11 -48.19
N LYS A 177 -5.50 -13.86 -47.66
CA LYS A 177 -6.31 -12.68 -48.00
C LYS A 177 -6.20 -11.55 -46.97
N ASN A 178 -5.66 -11.83 -45.78
CA ASN A 178 -5.64 -10.89 -44.64
C ASN A 178 -4.23 -10.65 -44.07
N VAL A 179 -3.20 -11.12 -44.77
CA VAL A 179 -1.78 -10.77 -44.60
C VAL A 179 -1.37 -9.99 -45.84
#